data_AF-A0A961WXZ4-F1
#
_entry.id   AF-A0A961WXZ4-F1
#
_cell.length_a   1.000
_cell.length_b   1.000
_cell.length_c   1.000
_cell.angle_alpha   90.00
_cell.angle_beta   90.00
_cell.angle_gamma   90.00
#
_symmetry.space_group_name_H-M   'P 1'
#
loop_
_entity.id
_entity.type
_entity.pdbx_description
1 polymer ?
#
loop_
_entity_poly.entity_id
_entity_poly.type
_entity_poly.pdbx_seq_one_letter_code
_entity_poly.pdbx_strand_id
1 'polypeptide(L)'
;MTFASKYTNKYKLLKEYSQDDSESRPDLRETRFDLEKAYGAGFLAKTGFALFDWLNRNVILPFLMWSGWRLRFPFTWVVRYDEVVAILKEPRVFNVPFGTEMTDMGVGHNFALGDDGALHERQRAIMVELFGDPAIVDRVRNVTRFAAEAVLDDCGGQMNAVRDYIVRATTEACFDTYGIEHDNADDFAEYSMAGSALLFADPFGSLEYRRQAMIGAKRLREIVTVNVRRIERVLDAGGDPGHGMLAVLVARARQDPQAVGGPGADYRQALSEINAMMLGMVTGFVPTNSLGASHILEELSRRPVQFENAARLARAVVDGDKDARGHLHDLLLEAARLNPALFPGQFRHANGTADHGGLLRRLGFSDDETIMVSTGMALRDPRKFPHPNAFVPGRFNGEAAPFNLLFGHGLHACIGRVVAMEVITELFTVLLSKRDIRFVADRPRMARVGPLPWRMDMAFEPERGDRRKAMVTSAIPLLPDADEMALRALLQNGFADANVKTSIDATGIVHFMSLNVIDLGDPGTPRATLLVEINADGTAEKAVRSVVDSCNTLFGAIEPFLDHRPMQSGLFKPRK
;
A
#
# COMPACT_ATOMS: atom_id res chain seq x y z
N MET A 1 -35.60 -15.67 13.57
CA MET A 1 -34.51 -15.91 12.60
C MET A 1 -33.22 -15.47 13.24
N THR A 2 -32.40 -16.40 13.73
CA THR A 2 -31.03 -16.13 14.17
C THR A 2 -30.22 -15.75 12.94
N PHE A 3 -29.93 -14.46 12.75
CA PHE A 3 -28.93 -14.04 11.77
C PHE A 3 -27.57 -14.47 12.30
N ALA A 4 -27.08 -15.61 11.83
CA ALA A 4 -25.81 -16.17 12.25
C ALA A 4 -24.64 -15.34 11.70
N SER A 5 -23.78 -14.85 12.59
CA SER A 5 -22.41 -14.49 12.21
C SER A 5 -21.70 -15.72 11.65
N LYS A 6 -20.60 -15.56 10.91
CA LYS A 6 -19.80 -16.73 10.52
C LYS A 6 -19.38 -17.55 11.74
N TYR A 7 -19.04 -16.90 12.86
CA TYR A 7 -18.52 -17.54 14.06
C TYR A 7 -19.53 -18.36 14.89
N THR A 8 -20.85 -18.18 14.71
CA THR A 8 -21.87 -18.80 15.59
C THR A 8 -22.47 -20.11 15.06
N ASN A 9 -22.21 -20.51 13.81
CA ASN A 9 -22.55 -21.83 13.22
C ASN A 9 -22.30 -21.85 11.71
N LYS A 10 -22.41 -20.70 11.05
CA LYS A 10 -22.33 -20.60 9.60
C LYS A 10 -20.95 -20.98 9.06
N TYR A 11 -19.88 -20.82 9.84
CA TYR A 11 -18.54 -21.26 9.47
C TYR A 11 -18.45 -22.77 9.23
N LYS A 12 -19.06 -23.58 10.12
CA LYS A 12 -19.08 -25.03 9.98
C LYS A 12 -19.78 -25.44 8.67
N LEU A 13 -20.91 -24.82 8.39
CA LEU A 13 -21.64 -25.02 7.14
C LEU A 13 -20.78 -24.65 5.92
N LEU A 14 -20.10 -23.50 5.94
CA LEU A 14 -19.22 -23.09 4.83
C LEU A 14 -18.09 -24.10 4.58
N LYS A 15 -17.54 -24.70 5.64
CA LYS A 15 -16.55 -25.77 5.53
C LYS A 15 -17.15 -27.03 4.89
N GLU A 16 -18.30 -27.48 5.36
CA GLU A 16 -19.01 -28.63 4.82
C GLU A 16 -19.37 -28.42 3.33
N TYR A 17 -19.93 -27.26 2.97
CA TYR A 17 -20.20 -26.90 1.58
C TYR A 17 -18.95 -26.95 0.70
N SER A 18 -17.83 -26.40 1.18
CA SER A 18 -16.56 -26.43 0.43
C SER A 18 -15.97 -27.84 0.27
N GLN A 19 -16.37 -28.80 1.11
CA GLN A 19 -15.91 -30.17 1.04
C GLN A 19 -16.76 -31.01 0.08
N ASP A 20 -18.09 -30.85 0.08
CA ASP A 20 -19.01 -31.69 -0.70
C ASP A 20 -19.25 -31.21 -2.13
N ASP A 21 -19.11 -29.91 -2.41
CA ASP A 21 -19.42 -29.36 -3.74
C ASP A 21 -18.14 -29.13 -4.56
N SER A 22 -17.93 -29.96 -5.59
CA SER A 22 -16.76 -29.89 -6.48
C SER A 22 -16.66 -28.59 -7.27
N GLU A 23 -17.77 -27.87 -7.49
CA GLU A 23 -17.78 -26.55 -8.14
C GLU A 23 -17.42 -25.41 -7.15
N SER A 24 -17.61 -25.63 -5.85
CA SER A 24 -17.34 -24.63 -4.80
C SER A 24 -15.91 -24.71 -4.23
N ARG A 25 -15.19 -25.81 -4.47
CA ARG A 25 -13.77 -25.92 -4.15
C ARG A 25 -13.02 -24.87 -4.98
N PRO A 26 -12.22 -23.97 -4.36
CA PRO A 26 -11.37 -23.08 -5.12
C PRO A 26 -10.48 -23.95 -6.02
N ASP A 27 -10.57 -23.80 -7.34
CA ASP A 27 -9.59 -24.40 -8.22
C ASP A 27 -8.27 -23.68 -7.95
N LEU A 28 -7.41 -24.30 -7.15
CA LEU A 28 -6.11 -23.76 -6.78
C LEU A 28 -5.13 -23.74 -7.98
N ARG A 29 -5.56 -24.22 -9.15
CA ARG A 29 -4.91 -24.08 -10.47
C ARG A 29 -5.36 -22.82 -11.20
N GLU A 30 -6.40 -22.11 -10.73
CA GLU A 30 -6.88 -20.86 -11.31
C GLU A 30 -5.73 -19.82 -11.35
N THR A 31 -5.43 -19.37 -12.56
CA THR A 31 -4.34 -18.41 -12.82
C THR A 31 -4.80 -16.96 -12.72
N ARG A 32 -6.09 -16.69 -12.87
CA ARG A 32 -6.68 -15.34 -12.77
C ARG A 32 -7.24 -15.10 -11.37
N PHE A 33 -6.40 -14.58 -10.49
CA PHE A 33 -6.86 -13.92 -9.28
C PHE A 33 -7.51 -12.58 -9.65
N ASP A 34 -8.62 -12.24 -9.01
CA ASP A 34 -9.35 -11.00 -9.26
C ASP A 34 -9.98 -10.53 -7.94
N LEU A 35 -9.32 -9.57 -7.30
CA LEU A 35 -9.80 -9.02 -6.04
C LEU A 35 -11.17 -8.35 -6.22
N GLU A 36 -11.46 -7.75 -7.38
CA GLU A 36 -12.75 -7.10 -7.62
C GLU A 36 -13.91 -8.10 -7.63
N LYS A 37 -13.69 -9.36 -8.03
CA LYS A 37 -14.72 -10.42 -7.93
C LYS A 37 -15.17 -10.68 -6.50
N ALA A 38 -14.27 -10.63 -5.52
CA ALA A 38 -14.65 -10.74 -4.10
C ALA A 38 -15.69 -9.69 -3.70
N TYR A 39 -15.67 -8.54 -4.37
CA TYR A 39 -16.49 -7.37 -4.06
C TYR A 39 -17.46 -6.98 -5.17
N GLY A 40 -17.64 -7.87 -6.15
CA GLY A 40 -18.42 -7.68 -7.37
C GLY A 40 -19.92 -7.61 -7.08
N ALA A 41 -20.34 -6.58 -6.38
CA ALA A 41 -21.74 -6.31 -6.07
C ALA A 41 -22.30 -5.34 -7.13
N GLY A 42 -23.50 -5.61 -7.63
CA GLY A 42 -24.19 -4.70 -8.55
C GLY A 42 -24.39 -3.29 -7.95
N PHE A 43 -24.70 -2.30 -8.78
CA PHE A 43 -24.86 -0.90 -8.37
C PHE A 43 -25.76 -0.71 -7.14
N LEU A 44 -26.87 -1.47 -7.05
CA LEU A 44 -27.79 -1.46 -5.91
C LEU A 44 -27.15 -1.94 -4.59
N ALA A 45 -26.30 -2.95 -4.65
CA ALA A 45 -25.61 -3.46 -3.47
C ALA A 45 -24.50 -2.50 -3.01
N LYS A 46 -23.78 -1.86 -3.94
CA LYS A 46 -22.79 -0.81 -3.64
C LYS A 46 -23.43 0.40 -2.97
N THR A 47 -24.56 0.87 -3.48
CA THR A 47 -25.31 2.01 -2.91
C THR A 47 -25.93 1.66 -1.56
N GLY A 48 -26.50 0.45 -1.41
CA GLY A 48 -27.01 -0.05 -0.12
C GLY A 48 -25.93 -0.17 0.95
N PHE A 49 -24.74 -0.71 0.62
CA PHE A 49 -23.61 -0.78 1.53
C PHE A 49 -23.12 0.61 1.94
N ALA A 50 -22.98 1.54 0.99
CA ALA A 50 -22.56 2.91 1.30
C ALA A 50 -23.56 3.64 2.23
N LEU A 51 -24.86 3.45 2.03
CA LEU A 51 -25.89 4.00 2.92
C LEU A 51 -25.83 3.35 4.30
N PHE A 52 -25.69 2.03 4.37
CA PHE A 52 -25.54 1.30 5.63
C PHE A 52 -24.30 1.75 6.41
N ASP A 53 -23.14 1.84 5.76
CA ASP A 53 -21.90 2.32 6.38
C ASP A 53 -22.06 3.76 6.90
N TRP A 54 -22.64 4.64 6.08
CA TRP A 54 -22.92 6.01 6.48
C TRP A 54 -23.86 6.09 7.70
N LEU A 55 -24.97 5.34 7.70
CA LEU A 55 -25.91 5.26 8.82
C LEU A 55 -25.22 4.70 10.06
N ASN A 56 -24.41 3.65 9.89
CA ASN A 56 -23.71 3.01 10.99
C ASN A 56 -22.74 4.00 11.66
N ARG A 57 -21.91 4.68 10.85
CA ARG A 57 -20.88 5.62 11.32
C ARG A 57 -21.45 6.90 11.92
N ASN A 58 -22.54 7.44 11.36
CA ASN A 58 -23.04 8.78 11.71
C ASN A 58 -24.32 8.78 12.55
N VAL A 59 -25.06 7.67 12.61
CA VAL A 59 -26.35 7.59 13.33
C VAL A 59 -26.34 6.48 14.37
N ILE A 60 -26.16 5.22 13.95
CA ILE A 60 -26.33 4.05 14.83
C ILE A 60 -25.28 4.03 15.93
N LEU A 61 -23.98 4.02 15.57
CA LEU A 61 -22.91 3.92 16.56
C LEU A 61 -22.83 5.15 17.48
N PRO A 62 -22.99 6.40 16.99
CA PRO A 62 -23.11 7.56 17.87
C PRO A 62 -24.32 7.49 18.82
N PHE A 63 -25.47 6.99 18.36
CA PHE A 63 -26.63 6.78 19.22
C PHE A 63 -26.34 5.74 20.32
N LEU A 64 -25.69 4.62 20.00
CA LEU A 64 -25.27 3.62 21.00
C LEU A 64 -24.28 4.22 22.01
N MET A 65 -23.32 5.02 21.55
CA MET A 65 -22.35 5.72 22.41
C MET A 65 -23.02 6.69 23.39
N TRP A 66 -24.00 7.46 22.91
CA TRP A 66 -24.74 8.44 23.70
C TRP A 66 -25.71 7.77 24.68
N SER A 67 -26.60 6.91 24.19
CA SER A 67 -27.64 6.24 24.99
C SER A 67 -27.08 5.22 25.98
N GLY A 68 -25.90 4.65 25.69
CA GLY A 68 -25.40 3.49 26.43
C GLY A 68 -26.14 2.19 26.15
N TRP A 69 -27.07 2.19 25.19
CA TRP A 69 -27.77 0.98 24.80
C TRP A 69 -26.80 0.03 24.11
N ARG A 70 -26.96 -1.26 24.38
CA ARG A 70 -26.18 -2.32 23.75
C ARG A 70 -27.02 -3.03 22.70
N LEU A 71 -26.69 -2.80 21.44
CA LEU A 71 -27.29 -3.52 20.32
C LEU A 71 -26.73 -4.95 20.28
N ARG A 72 -27.61 -5.95 20.35
CA ARG A 72 -27.28 -7.38 20.24
C ARG A 72 -27.79 -7.98 18.95
N PHE A 73 -27.40 -7.38 17.82
CA PHE A 73 -27.78 -7.84 16.50
C PHE A 73 -26.83 -7.29 15.42
N PRO A 74 -26.35 -8.12 14.46
CA PRO A 74 -26.37 -9.59 14.47
C PRO A 74 -25.33 -10.20 15.44
N PHE A 75 -24.49 -9.35 16.01
CA PHE A 75 -23.54 -9.62 17.09
C PHE A 75 -23.67 -8.50 18.12
N THR A 76 -22.96 -8.61 19.23
CA THR A 76 -23.06 -7.63 20.30
C THR A 76 -22.06 -6.50 20.14
N TRP A 77 -22.58 -5.27 20.04
CA TRP A 77 -21.78 -4.07 19.81
C TRP A 77 -21.30 -3.47 21.12
N VAL A 78 -19.98 -3.29 21.24
CA VAL A 78 -19.36 -2.63 22.39
C VAL A 78 -18.64 -1.38 21.89
N VAL A 79 -19.12 -0.20 22.32
CA VAL A 79 -18.68 1.10 21.77
C VAL A 79 -17.99 1.99 22.79
N ARG A 80 -18.24 1.82 24.09
CA ARG A 80 -17.65 2.67 25.15
C ARG A 80 -16.21 2.28 25.43
N TYR A 81 -15.38 3.27 25.71
CA TYR A 81 -13.93 3.08 25.85
C TYR A 81 -13.55 2.09 26.95
N ASP A 82 -14.10 2.27 28.16
CA ASP A 82 -13.73 1.43 29.31
C ASP A 82 -14.16 -0.04 29.13
N GLU A 83 -15.30 -0.29 28.48
CA GLU A 83 -15.75 -1.65 28.16
C GLU A 83 -14.88 -2.29 27.07
N VAL A 84 -14.51 -1.53 26.03
CA VAL A 84 -13.58 -1.99 25.00
C VAL A 84 -12.23 -2.36 25.63
N VAL A 85 -11.68 -1.52 26.50
CA VAL A 85 -10.41 -1.81 27.19
C VAL A 85 -10.53 -3.03 28.10
N ALA A 86 -11.62 -3.15 28.85
CA ALA A 86 -11.84 -4.30 29.74
C ALA A 86 -11.86 -5.63 28.97
N ILE A 87 -12.52 -5.66 27.80
CA ILE A 87 -12.56 -6.84 26.93
C ILE A 87 -11.16 -7.17 26.38
N LEU A 88 -10.45 -6.17 25.86
CA LEU A 88 -9.13 -6.39 25.22
C LEU A 88 -8.04 -6.82 26.22
N LYS A 89 -8.21 -6.54 27.51
CA LYS A 89 -7.29 -6.99 28.57
C LYS A 89 -7.44 -8.46 28.93
N GLU A 90 -8.56 -9.09 28.55
CA GLU A 90 -8.94 -10.42 29.01
C GLU A 90 -9.12 -11.38 27.81
N PRO A 91 -8.05 -11.62 27.02
CA PRO A 91 -8.12 -12.36 25.76
C PRO A 91 -8.52 -13.83 25.94
N ARG A 92 -8.31 -14.42 27.13
CA ARG A 92 -8.75 -15.79 27.41
C ARG A 92 -10.26 -15.89 27.62
N VAL A 93 -10.87 -14.83 28.19
CA VAL A 93 -12.34 -14.72 28.37
C VAL A 93 -13.01 -14.22 27.08
N PHE A 94 -12.30 -13.39 26.31
CA PHE A 94 -12.75 -12.84 25.05
C PHE A 94 -11.75 -13.18 23.95
N ASN A 95 -11.88 -14.37 23.39
CA ASN A 95 -10.93 -14.92 22.42
C ASN A 95 -10.96 -14.20 21.07
N VAL A 96 -9.85 -14.27 20.35
CA VAL A 96 -9.84 -13.94 18.92
C VAL A 96 -10.53 -15.05 18.13
N PRO A 97 -11.47 -14.73 17.21
CA PRO A 97 -12.22 -15.75 16.49
C PRO A 97 -11.58 -16.18 15.15
N PHE A 98 -10.31 -15.81 14.92
CA PHE A 98 -9.66 -15.94 13.61
C PHE A 98 -8.93 -17.27 13.39
N GLY A 99 -8.79 -18.09 14.44
CA GLY A 99 -7.92 -19.27 14.42
C GLY A 99 -8.23 -20.25 13.29
N THR A 100 -9.52 -20.50 13.02
CA THR A 100 -9.88 -21.46 11.99
C THR A 100 -9.56 -20.99 10.58
N GLU A 101 -9.80 -19.71 10.27
CA GLU A 101 -9.47 -19.13 8.97
C GLU A 101 -7.96 -19.05 8.76
N MET A 102 -7.22 -18.66 9.80
CA MET A 102 -5.76 -18.65 9.78
C MET A 102 -5.18 -20.03 9.56
N THR A 103 -5.71 -21.05 10.25
CA THR A 103 -5.27 -22.45 10.10
C THR A 103 -5.55 -22.97 8.69
N ASP A 104 -6.71 -22.64 8.12
CA ASP A 104 -7.05 -23.06 6.76
C ASP A 104 -6.12 -22.37 5.74
N MET A 105 -5.93 -21.05 5.87
CA MET A 105 -5.01 -20.29 5.02
C MET A 105 -3.55 -20.74 5.19
N GLY A 106 -3.16 -21.24 6.35
CA GLY A 106 -1.82 -21.81 6.62
C GLY A 106 -1.70 -23.31 6.37
N VAL A 107 -2.73 -23.97 5.80
CA VAL A 107 -2.75 -25.41 5.50
C VAL A 107 -2.43 -26.28 6.72
N GLY A 108 -3.17 -26.03 7.81
CA GLY A 108 -3.02 -26.77 9.07
C GLY A 108 -2.07 -26.12 10.08
N HIS A 109 -1.34 -25.07 9.67
CA HIS A 109 -0.53 -24.26 10.57
C HIS A 109 -1.22 -22.92 10.83
N ASN A 110 -1.17 -22.45 12.08
CA ASN A 110 -1.82 -21.22 12.51
C ASN A 110 -0.77 -20.11 12.75
N PHE A 111 -1.23 -18.86 12.79
CA PHE A 111 -0.44 -17.68 13.14
C PHE A 111 -0.93 -17.10 14.46
N ALA A 112 -0.06 -16.39 15.20
CA ALA A 112 -0.35 -15.79 16.50
C ALA A 112 -1.69 -15.05 16.57
N LEU A 113 -2.11 -14.35 15.51
CA LEU A 113 -3.40 -13.63 15.45
C LEU A 113 -4.63 -14.54 15.58
N GLY A 114 -4.48 -15.84 15.32
CA GLY A 114 -5.52 -16.86 15.43
C GLY A 114 -5.46 -17.68 16.72
N ASP A 115 -4.66 -17.27 17.71
CA ASP A 115 -4.46 -17.99 18.97
C ASP A 115 -4.37 -17.03 20.17
N ASP A 116 -4.71 -17.50 21.37
CA ASP A 116 -4.61 -16.75 22.63
C ASP A 116 -3.72 -17.46 23.67
N GLY A 117 -3.07 -18.56 23.30
CA GLY A 117 -2.32 -19.45 24.17
C GLY A 117 -0.84 -19.57 23.81
N ALA A 118 -0.31 -20.78 23.97
CA ALA A 118 1.13 -21.04 23.87
C ALA A 118 1.71 -20.80 22.46
N LEU A 119 0.91 -20.98 21.41
CA LEU A 119 1.35 -20.67 20.04
C LEU A 119 1.54 -19.16 19.90
N HIS A 120 0.55 -18.37 20.31
CA HIS A 120 0.63 -16.92 20.32
C HIS A 120 1.82 -16.44 21.14
N GLU A 121 2.00 -16.92 22.38
CA GLU A 121 3.12 -16.53 23.25
C GLU A 121 4.48 -16.77 22.57
N ARG A 122 4.69 -17.94 21.97
CA ARG A 122 5.94 -18.28 21.27
C ARG A 122 6.18 -17.37 20.05
N GLN A 123 5.22 -17.33 19.13
CA GLN A 123 5.38 -16.55 17.90
C GLN A 123 5.49 -15.04 18.20
N ARG A 124 4.76 -14.54 19.20
CA ARG A 124 4.89 -13.16 19.66
C ARG A 124 6.27 -12.85 20.20
N ALA A 125 6.87 -13.74 20.99
CA ALA A 125 8.23 -13.54 21.49
C ALA A 125 9.23 -13.39 20.34
N ILE A 126 9.14 -14.25 19.32
CA ILE A 126 9.96 -14.18 18.11
C ILE A 126 9.73 -12.84 17.38
N MET A 127 8.46 -12.46 17.15
CA MET A 127 8.15 -11.20 16.46
C MET A 127 8.60 -9.97 17.24
N VAL A 128 8.46 -9.93 18.57
CA VAL A 128 8.93 -8.81 19.39
C VAL A 128 10.43 -8.63 19.28
N GLU A 129 11.19 -9.72 19.21
CA GLU A 129 12.63 -9.67 18.96
C GLU A 129 12.93 -9.10 17.55
N LEU A 130 12.27 -9.62 16.51
CA LEU A 130 12.49 -9.19 15.12
C LEU A 130 12.14 -7.71 14.90
N PHE A 131 10.99 -7.26 15.43
CA PHE A 131 10.57 -5.86 15.35
C PHE A 131 11.32 -4.95 16.35
N GLY A 132 12.10 -5.53 17.27
CA GLY A 132 12.93 -4.83 18.23
C GLY A 132 14.31 -4.45 17.70
N ASP A 133 14.67 -4.86 16.47
CA ASP A 133 15.93 -4.45 15.82
C ASP A 133 16.03 -2.91 15.75
N PRO A 134 17.02 -2.28 16.39
CA PRO A 134 17.18 -0.82 16.39
C PRO A 134 17.26 -0.21 14.98
N ALA A 135 17.76 -0.96 14.00
CA ALA A 135 17.92 -0.46 12.63
C ALA A 135 16.65 -0.58 11.78
N ILE A 136 15.58 -1.24 12.27
CA ILE A 136 14.34 -1.44 11.48
C ILE A 136 13.67 -0.12 11.11
N VAL A 137 13.74 0.88 12.00
CA VAL A 137 13.12 2.19 11.80
C VAL A 137 13.79 2.94 10.64
N ASP A 138 15.12 2.99 10.62
CA ASP A 138 15.84 3.69 9.57
C ASP A 138 15.73 2.94 8.24
N ARG A 139 15.79 1.61 8.24
CA ARG A 139 15.58 0.80 7.03
C ARG A 139 14.20 1.04 6.43
N VAL A 140 13.15 0.94 7.23
CA VAL A 140 11.78 1.07 6.71
C VAL A 140 11.50 2.49 6.19
N ARG A 141 12.05 3.53 6.83
CA ARG A 141 11.99 4.90 6.31
C ARG A 141 12.69 5.01 4.95
N ASN A 142 13.91 4.50 4.85
CA ASN A 142 14.71 4.60 3.62
C ASN A 142 14.05 3.89 2.44
N VAL A 143 13.59 2.64 2.61
CA VAL A 143 12.90 1.91 1.53
C VAL A 143 11.57 2.56 1.18
N THR A 144 10.81 3.03 2.17
CA THR A 144 9.52 3.71 1.93
C THR A 144 9.74 4.99 1.12
N ARG A 145 10.75 5.79 1.50
CA ARG A 145 11.14 7.00 0.78
C ARG A 145 11.56 6.68 -0.64
N PHE A 146 12.45 5.71 -0.83
CA PHE A 146 12.92 5.30 -2.15
C PHE A 146 11.77 4.88 -3.07
N ALA A 147 10.89 4.01 -2.59
CA ALA A 147 9.73 3.57 -3.35
C ALA A 147 8.75 4.71 -3.65
N ALA A 148 8.51 5.59 -2.68
CA ALA A 148 7.63 6.74 -2.83
C ALA A 148 8.17 7.76 -3.86
N GLU A 149 9.46 8.10 -3.78
CA GLU A 149 10.13 9.02 -4.71
C GLU A 149 10.10 8.44 -6.14
N ALA A 150 10.40 7.15 -6.30
CA ALA A 150 10.36 6.48 -7.61
C ALA A 150 8.96 6.55 -8.27
N VAL A 151 7.88 6.34 -7.50
CA VAL A 151 6.51 6.48 -8.03
C VAL A 151 6.20 7.92 -8.43
N LEU A 152 6.60 8.90 -7.60
CA LEU A 152 6.32 10.31 -7.88
C LEU A 152 7.08 10.81 -9.10
N ASP A 153 8.31 10.35 -9.31
CA ASP A 153 9.13 10.74 -10.46
C ASP A 153 8.55 10.21 -11.79
N ASP A 154 7.90 9.04 -11.78
CA ASP A 154 7.33 8.43 -13.00
C ASP A 154 5.91 8.95 -13.33
N CYS A 155 5.16 9.48 -12.35
CA CYS A 155 3.74 9.82 -12.54
C CYS A 155 3.48 11.14 -13.32
N GLY A 156 4.51 11.94 -13.60
CA GLY A 156 4.38 13.21 -14.34
C GLY A 156 3.53 14.28 -13.64
N GLY A 157 3.39 14.22 -12.31
CA GLY A 157 2.66 15.21 -11.52
C GLY A 157 1.16 14.97 -11.37
N GLN A 158 0.61 13.82 -11.79
CA GLN A 158 -0.72 13.37 -11.38
C GLN A 158 -0.74 11.85 -11.20
N MET A 159 -1.33 11.36 -10.11
CA MET A 159 -1.41 9.91 -9.82
C MET A 159 -2.69 9.51 -9.10
N ASN A 160 -3.02 8.22 -9.15
CA ASN A 160 -3.87 7.62 -8.14
C ASN A 160 -3.06 7.43 -6.85
N ALA A 161 -3.28 8.30 -5.86
CA ALA A 161 -2.53 8.28 -4.61
C ALA A 161 -2.72 7.00 -3.78
N VAL A 162 -3.78 6.22 -4.04
CA VAL A 162 -4.09 5.00 -3.29
C VAL A 162 -3.36 3.80 -3.90
N ARG A 163 -3.76 3.37 -5.10
CA ARG A 163 -3.21 2.15 -5.71
C ARG A 163 -1.76 2.34 -6.13
N ASP A 164 -1.49 3.39 -6.89
CA ASP A 164 -0.20 3.56 -7.56
C ASP A 164 0.89 4.01 -6.58
N TYR A 165 0.52 4.72 -5.50
CA TYR A 165 1.45 5.25 -4.51
C TYR A 165 1.40 4.55 -3.15
N ILE A 166 0.29 4.67 -2.39
CA ILE A 166 0.20 4.11 -1.03
C ILE A 166 0.37 2.58 -1.04
N VAL A 167 -0.40 1.85 -1.86
CA VAL A 167 -0.35 0.39 -1.90
C VAL A 167 1.02 -0.08 -2.41
N ARG A 168 1.54 0.56 -3.45
CA ARG A 168 2.86 0.23 -4.00
C ARG A 168 3.96 0.38 -2.95
N ALA A 169 4.12 1.58 -2.38
CA ALA A 169 5.22 1.85 -1.47
C ALA A 169 5.11 1.10 -0.13
N THR A 170 3.89 0.83 0.37
CA THR A 170 3.71 -0.06 1.54
C THR A 170 4.08 -1.51 1.24
N THR A 171 3.91 -1.96 0.00
CA THR A 171 4.30 -3.31 -0.43
C THR A 171 5.81 -3.42 -0.56
N GLU A 172 6.49 -2.42 -1.11
CA GLU A 172 7.96 -2.38 -1.16
C GLU A 172 8.57 -2.36 0.26
N ALA A 173 7.98 -1.59 1.18
CA ALA A 173 8.38 -1.62 2.59
C ALA A 173 8.18 -3.00 3.23
N CYS A 174 7.14 -3.72 2.85
CA CYS A 174 6.89 -5.10 3.30
C CYS A 174 7.96 -6.06 2.75
N PHE A 175 8.33 -5.94 1.47
CA PHE A 175 9.37 -6.76 0.85
C PHE A 175 10.72 -6.61 1.55
N ASP A 176 11.16 -5.38 1.79
CA ASP A 176 12.42 -5.11 2.48
C ASP A 176 12.40 -5.59 3.94
N THR A 177 11.35 -5.23 4.70
CA THR A 177 11.23 -5.61 6.12
C THR A 177 11.28 -7.13 6.29
N TYR A 178 10.62 -7.87 5.40
CA TYR A 178 10.50 -9.33 5.51
C TYR A 178 11.53 -10.11 4.69
N GLY A 179 12.29 -9.47 3.82
CA GLY A 179 13.25 -10.12 2.91
C GLY A 179 12.57 -10.96 1.83
N ILE A 180 11.44 -10.50 1.31
CA ILE A 180 10.69 -11.16 0.24
C ILE A 180 11.08 -10.52 -1.09
N GLU A 181 11.59 -11.33 -2.02
CA GLU A 181 11.77 -10.94 -3.41
C GLU A 181 10.58 -11.43 -4.24
N HIS A 182 9.95 -10.51 -4.97
CA HIS A 182 8.88 -10.80 -5.92
C HIS A 182 8.73 -9.68 -6.95
N ASP A 183 8.52 -10.03 -8.22
CA ASP A 183 8.53 -9.05 -9.32
C ASP A 183 7.24 -8.22 -9.41
N ASN A 184 6.11 -8.76 -8.94
CA ASN A 184 4.80 -8.13 -9.05
C ASN A 184 4.24 -7.72 -7.68
N ALA A 185 4.57 -6.50 -7.25
CA ALA A 185 4.08 -5.94 -5.98
C ALA A 185 2.54 -5.85 -5.94
N ASP A 186 1.88 -5.56 -7.07
CA ASP A 186 0.43 -5.36 -7.11
C ASP A 186 -0.29 -6.69 -6.82
N ASP A 187 0.10 -7.77 -7.50
CA ASP A 187 -0.43 -9.11 -7.25
C ASP A 187 -0.24 -9.51 -5.77
N PHE A 188 0.99 -9.31 -5.24
CA PHE A 188 1.30 -9.63 -3.84
C PHE A 188 0.41 -8.85 -2.87
N ALA A 189 0.23 -7.55 -3.11
CA ALA A 189 -0.63 -6.70 -2.30
C ALA A 189 -2.07 -7.22 -2.34
N GLU A 190 -2.61 -7.49 -3.52
CA GLU A 190 -3.99 -7.94 -3.64
C GLU A 190 -4.23 -9.34 -3.04
N TYR A 191 -3.27 -10.27 -3.14
CA TYR A 191 -3.32 -11.57 -2.45
C TYR A 191 -3.44 -11.38 -0.93
N SER A 192 -2.65 -10.45 -0.37
CA SER A 192 -2.68 -10.14 1.07
C SER A 192 -4.00 -9.46 1.49
N MET A 193 -4.55 -8.60 0.62
CA MET A 193 -5.82 -7.92 0.85
C MET A 193 -7.00 -8.90 0.88
N ALA A 194 -6.99 -9.94 0.04
CA ALA A 194 -8.02 -10.97 0.06
C ALA A 194 -8.04 -11.72 1.41
N GLY A 195 -6.87 -12.10 1.94
CA GLY A 195 -6.76 -12.70 3.27
C GLY A 195 -7.25 -11.77 4.40
N SER A 196 -6.86 -10.50 4.34
CA SER A 196 -7.28 -9.49 5.32
C SER A 196 -8.80 -9.27 5.30
N ALA A 197 -9.39 -9.25 4.10
CA ALA A 197 -10.82 -9.07 3.92
C ALA A 197 -11.64 -10.25 4.47
N LEU A 198 -11.19 -11.48 4.25
CA LEU A 198 -11.81 -12.65 4.87
C LEU A 198 -11.83 -12.48 6.39
N LEU A 199 -10.71 -12.12 7.00
CA LEU A 199 -10.59 -12.03 8.46
C LEU A 199 -11.43 -10.89 9.06
N PHE A 200 -11.37 -9.70 8.46
CA PHE A 200 -11.84 -8.48 9.12
C PHE A 200 -13.07 -7.83 8.49
N ALA A 201 -13.36 -8.12 7.22
CA ALA A 201 -14.43 -7.45 6.48
C ALA A 201 -15.59 -8.37 6.05
N ASP A 202 -15.49 -9.67 6.33
CA ASP A 202 -16.55 -10.65 6.04
C ASP A 202 -17.16 -11.24 7.33
N PRO A 203 -18.03 -10.50 8.05
CA PRO A 203 -18.63 -10.98 9.29
C PRO A 203 -19.68 -12.08 9.08
N PHE A 204 -20.13 -12.27 7.83
CA PHE A 204 -21.21 -13.19 7.49
C PHE A 204 -20.75 -14.44 6.73
N GLY A 205 -19.47 -14.56 6.39
CA GLY A 205 -18.94 -15.76 5.75
C GLY A 205 -19.42 -15.92 4.31
N SER A 206 -19.01 -15.01 3.45
CA SER A 206 -19.18 -15.10 2.00
C SER A 206 -18.27 -16.18 1.42
N LEU A 207 -18.86 -17.08 0.62
CA LEU A 207 -18.10 -18.11 -0.10
C LEU A 207 -17.06 -17.50 -1.04
N GLU A 208 -17.38 -16.36 -1.68
CA GLU A 208 -16.46 -15.73 -2.63
C GLU A 208 -15.27 -15.06 -1.93
N TYR A 209 -15.49 -14.40 -0.79
CA TYR A 209 -14.37 -13.87 0.03
C TYR A 209 -13.45 -15.01 0.44
N ARG A 210 -14.02 -16.11 0.92
CA ARG A 210 -13.27 -17.30 1.29
C ARG A 210 -12.50 -17.87 0.10
N ARG A 211 -13.12 -17.99 -1.08
CA ARG A 211 -12.47 -18.50 -2.30
C ARG A 211 -11.25 -17.66 -2.66
N GLN A 212 -11.41 -16.34 -2.79
CA GLN A 212 -10.31 -15.44 -3.16
C GLN A 212 -9.21 -15.41 -2.09
N ALA A 213 -9.56 -15.44 -0.80
CA ALA A 213 -8.59 -15.52 0.29
C ALA A 213 -7.78 -16.82 0.27
N MET A 214 -8.41 -17.97 -0.03
CA MET A 214 -7.68 -19.25 -0.13
C MET A 214 -6.73 -19.29 -1.34
N ILE A 215 -7.12 -18.70 -2.47
CA ILE A 215 -6.26 -18.53 -3.64
C ILE A 215 -5.08 -17.61 -3.30
N GLY A 216 -5.37 -16.41 -2.77
CA GLY A 216 -4.35 -15.44 -2.37
C GLY A 216 -3.37 -16.01 -1.33
N ALA A 217 -3.89 -16.68 -0.30
CA ALA A 217 -3.06 -17.37 0.68
C ALA A 217 -2.15 -18.40 0.01
N LYS A 218 -2.64 -19.22 -0.92
CA LYS A 218 -1.80 -20.17 -1.67
C LYS A 218 -0.67 -19.45 -2.41
N ARG A 219 -0.95 -18.36 -3.12
CA ARG A 219 0.06 -17.58 -3.85
C ARG A 219 1.11 -17.01 -2.92
N LEU A 220 0.71 -16.42 -1.79
CA LEU A 220 1.64 -15.91 -0.78
C LEU A 220 2.54 -17.01 -0.21
N ARG A 221 1.98 -18.18 0.11
CA ARG A 221 2.76 -19.33 0.61
C ARG A 221 3.77 -19.84 -0.43
N GLU A 222 3.40 -19.85 -1.71
CA GLU A 222 4.30 -20.19 -2.83
C GLU A 222 5.47 -19.18 -2.92
N ILE A 223 5.17 -17.88 -2.85
CA ILE A 223 6.18 -16.81 -2.85
C ILE A 223 7.15 -16.95 -1.67
N VAL A 224 6.63 -17.19 -0.46
CA VAL A 224 7.47 -17.44 0.73
C VAL A 224 8.33 -18.69 0.54
N THR A 225 7.78 -19.76 -0.02
CA THR A 225 8.53 -21.01 -0.29
C THR A 225 9.69 -20.77 -1.26
N VAL A 226 9.48 -20.00 -2.33
CA VAL A 226 10.54 -19.63 -3.28
C VAL A 226 11.64 -18.84 -2.58
N ASN A 227 11.26 -17.89 -1.72
CA ASN A 227 12.22 -17.08 -0.96
C ASN A 227 13.00 -17.90 0.09
N VAL A 228 12.34 -18.85 0.78
CA VAL A 228 13.04 -19.80 1.67
C VAL A 228 14.11 -20.58 0.90
N ARG A 229 13.79 -21.13 -0.28
CA ARG A 229 14.76 -21.86 -1.11
C ARG A 229 15.91 -20.98 -1.60
N ARG A 230 15.65 -19.69 -1.87
CA ARG A 230 16.70 -18.71 -2.20
C ARG A 230 17.64 -18.53 -1.01
N ILE A 231 17.10 -18.28 0.17
CA ILE A 231 17.84 -18.11 1.43
C ILE A 231 18.65 -19.37 1.75
N GLU A 232 18.06 -20.56 1.65
CA GLU A 232 18.76 -21.83 1.88
C GLU A 232 19.98 -22.00 0.98
N ARG A 233 19.85 -21.69 -0.32
CA ARG A 233 20.97 -21.74 -1.27
C ARG A 233 22.11 -20.78 -0.89
N VAL A 234 21.77 -19.57 -0.43
CA VAL A 234 22.78 -18.59 0.02
C VAL A 234 23.50 -19.10 1.27
N LEU A 235 22.76 -19.63 2.24
CA LEU A 235 23.31 -20.20 3.46
C LEU A 235 24.18 -21.44 3.18
N ASP A 236 23.76 -22.32 2.28
CA ASP A 236 24.53 -23.52 1.88
C ASP A 236 25.85 -23.15 1.20
N ALA A 237 25.89 -22.02 0.49
CA ALA A 237 27.11 -21.47 -0.10
C ALA A 237 27.97 -20.68 0.91
N GLY A 238 27.56 -20.57 2.18
CA GLY A 238 28.26 -19.79 3.21
C GLY A 238 28.12 -18.27 3.03
N GLY A 239 27.13 -17.81 2.26
CA GLY A 239 26.86 -16.39 2.03
C GLY A 239 25.93 -15.77 3.07
N ASP A 240 25.77 -14.46 3.01
CA ASP A 240 24.83 -13.68 3.82
C ASP A 240 23.47 -13.57 3.10
N PRO A 241 22.38 -14.14 3.65
CA PRO A 241 21.04 -14.07 3.05
C PRO A 241 20.35 -12.70 3.19
N GLY A 242 20.97 -11.75 3.89
CA GLY A 242 20.46 -10.39 4.09
C GLY A 242 19.66 -10.20 5.39
N HIS A 243 19.20 -8.97 5.62
CA HIS A 243 18.61 -8.54 6.89
C HIS A 243 17.12 -8.87 7.07
N GLY A 244 16.46 -9.45 6.07
CA GLY A 244 15.02 -9.67 6.11
C GLY A 244 14.60 -10.68 7.18
N MET A 245 13.44 -10.45 7.82
CA MET A 245 12.95 -11.31 8.90
C MET A 245 12.85 -12.79 8.49
N LEU A 246 12.50 -13.08 7.23
CA LEU A 246 12.46 -14.46 6.73
C LEU A 246 13.83 -15.14 6.76
N ALA A 247 14.91 -14.41 6.44
CA ALA A 247 16.26 -14.96 6.49
C ALA A 247 16.68 -15.32 7.92
N VAL A 248 16.36 -14.46 8.89
CA VAL A 248 16.59 -14.71 10.32
C VAL A 248 15.83 -15.95 10.79
N LEU A 249 14.56 -16.08 10.40
CA LEU A 249 13.71 -17.23 10.76
C LEU A 249 14.24 -18.54 10.18
N VAL A 250 14.64 -18.56 8.90
CA VAL A 250 15.19 -19.75 8.25
C VAL A 250 16.53 -20.15 8.88
N ALA A 251 17.43 -19.20 9.11
CA ALA A 251 18.70 -19.45 9.78
C ALA A 251 18.51 -20.02 11.20
N ARG A 252 17.56 -19.45 11.96
CA ARG A 252 17.19 -19.95 13.29
C ARG A 252 16.63 -21.37 13.24
N ALA A 253 15.72 -21.66 12.32
CA ALA A 253 15.14 -22.99 12.17
C ALA A 253 16.18 -24.04 11.77
N ARG A 254 17.22 -23.69 10.99
CA ARG A 254 18.33 -24.61 10.67
C ARG A 254 19.17 -24.97 11.89
N GLN A 255 19.34 -24.03 12.81
CA GLN A 255 20.13 -24.22 14.02
C GLN A 255 19.32 -24.96 15.10
N ASP A 256 18.09 -24.53 15.32
CA ASP A 256 17.15 -25.12 16.28
C ASP A 256 15.72 -25.06 15.71
N PRO A 257 15.26 -26.15 15.08
CA PRO A 257 13.89 -26.21 14.56
C PRO A 257 12.81 -25.98 15.61
N GLN A 258 13.06 -26.36 16.87
CA GLN A 258 12.07 -26.26 17.95
C GLN A 258 11.91 -24.83 18.45
N ALA A 259 12.95 -23.99 18.30
CA ALA A 259 12.88 -22.56 18.62
C ALA A 259 11.82 -21.83 17.77
N VAL A 260 11.52 -22.34 16.57
CA VAL A 260 10.52 -21.75 15.67
C VAL A 260 9.24 -22.60 15.63
N GLY A 261 9.37 -23.89 15.30
CA GLY A 261 8.24 -24.82 15.14
C GLY A 261 7.62 -25.33 16.44
N GLY A 262 8.20 -24.99 17.59
CA GLY A 262 7.76 -25.45 18.91
C GLY A 262 8.31 -26.84 19.31
N PRO A 263 7.91 -27.33 20.49
CA PRO A 263 8.48 -28.55 21.07
C PRO A 263 8.35 -29.77 20.15
N GLY A 264 9.46 -30.47 19.91
CA GLY A 264 9.51 -31.67 19.07
C GLY A 264 9.43 -31.41 17.57
N ALA A 265 9.40 -30.15 17.11
CA ALA A 265 9.39 -29.83 15.70
C ALA A 265 10.70 -30.24 15.00
N ASP A 266 10.57 -30.86 13.83
CA ASP A 266 11.69 -30.99 12.88
C ASP A 266 11.81 -29.74 11.98
N TYR A 267 12.88 -29.68 11.19
CA TYR A 267 13.14 -28.53 10.31
C TYR A 267 12.00 -28.29 9.30
N ARG A 268 11.38 -29.36 8.78
CA ARG A 268 10.28 -29.24 7.82
C ARG A 268 9.04 -28.63 8.48
N GLN A 269 8.73 -29.05 9.71
CA GLN A 269 7.64 -28.48 10.50
C GLN A 269 7.91 -27.02 10.86
N ALA A 270 9.16 -26.68 11.20
CA ALA A 270 9.57 -25.29 11.41
C ALA A 270 9.38 -24.44 10.15
N LEU A 271 9.72 -24.95 8.96
CA LEU A 271 9.47 -24.24 7.69
C LEU A 271 7.98 -24.03 7.41
N SER A 272 7.13 -25.01 7.70
CA SER A 272 5.68 -24.85 7.58
C SER A 272 5.14 -23.78 8.54
N GLU A 273 5.68 -23.72 9.76
CA GLU A 273 5.31 -22.68 10.72
C GLU A 273 5.82 -21.30 10.31
N ILE A 274 7.04 -21.19 9.79
CA ILE A 274 7.56 -19.95 9.17
C ILE A 274 6.62 -19.49 8.06
N ASN A 275 6.16 -20.40 7.21
CA ASN A 275 5.28 -20.06 6.11
C ASN A 275 3.93 -19.48 6.59
N ALA A 276 3.31 -20.09 7.60
CA ALA A 276 2.09 -19.57 8.22
C ALA A 276 2.33 -18.24 8.95
N MET A 277 3.47 -18.09 9.65
CA MET A 277 3.86 -16.87 10.32
C MET A 277 4.04 -15.72 9.31
N MET A 278 4.76 -15.95 8.21
CA MET A 278 4.94 -14.97 7.15
C MET A 278 3.61 -14.59 6.49
N LEU A 279 2.73 -15.55 6.22
CA LEU A 279 1.40 -15.28 5.68
C LEU A 279 0.60 -14.33 6.59
N GLY A 280 0.61 -14.60 7.89
CA GLY A 280 -0.05 -13.75 8.89
C GLY A 280 0.58 -12.36 9.00
N MET A 281 1.91 -12.29 9.03
CA MET A 281 2.68 -11.04 9.08
C MET A 281 2.46 -10.17 7.84
N VAL A 282 2.40 -10.76 6.64
CA VAL A 282 2.09 -10.07 5.37
C VAL A 282 0.65 -9.56 5.37
N THR A 283 -0.31 -10.42 5.76
CA THR A 283 -1.74 -10.07 5.86
C THR A 283 -1.99 -8.92 6.85
N GLY A 284 -1.16 -8.83 7.89
CA GLY A 284 -1.19 -7.77 8.90
C GLY A 284 -0.38 -6.51 8.55
N PHE A 285 0.38 -6.49 7.45
CA PHE A 285 1.27 -5.38 7.08
C PHE A 285 0.74 -4.58 5.88
N VAL A 286 0.66 -5.18 4.69
CA VAL A 286 0.32 -4.42 3.46
C VAL A 286 -1.10 -3.86 3.52
N PRO A 287 -2.15 -4.65 3.82
CA PRO A 287 -3.51 -4.16 3.79
C PRO A 287 -3.79 -3.11 4.87
N THR A 288 -3.25 -3.28 6.08
CA THR A 288 -3.51 -2.40 7.23
C THR A 288 -2.81 -1.05 7.08
N ASN A 289 -1.56 -1.03 6.61
CA ASN A 289 -0.84 0.20 6.29
C ASN A 289 -1.52 0.94 5.12
N SER A 290 -1.90 0.22 4.07
CA SER A 290 -2.63 0.79 2.93
C SER A 290 -3.97 1.40 3.34
N LEU A 291 -4.76 0.67 4.13
CA LEU A 291 -6.03 1.14 4.69
C LEU A 291 -5.82 2.38 5.58
N GLY A 292 -4.86 2.32 6.49
CA GLY A 292 -4.54 3.41 7.41
C GLY A 292 -4.12 4.69 6.68
N ALA A 293 -3.14 4.60 5.79
CA ALA A 293 -2.69 5.74 4.99
C ALA A 293 -3.80 6.31 4.11
N SER A 294 -4.59 5.45 3.45
CA SER A 294 -5.70 5.89 2.60
C SER A 294 -6.81 6.59 3.41
N HIS A 295 -7.12 6.09 4.60
CA HIS A 295 -8.11 6.70 5.48
C HIS A 295 -7.63 8.02 6.10
N ILE A 296 -6.34 8.14 6.39
CA ILE A 296 -5.72 9.42 6.76
C ILE A 296 -5.88 10.44 5.62
N LEU A 297 -5.54 10.05 4.38
CA LEU A 297 -5.70 10.92 3.22
C LEU A 297 -7.16 11.34 3.02
N GLU A 298 -8.09 10.41 3.19
CA GLU A 298 -9.53 10.69 3.12
C GLU A 298 -10.00 11.65 4.23
N GLU A 299 -9.44 11.56 5.44
CA GLU A 299 -9.77 12.49 6.53
C GLU A 299 -9.19 13.89 6.27
N LEU A 300 -7.97 13.98 5.75
CA LEU A 300 -7.33 15.24 5.36
C LEU A 300 -8.07 15.92 4.21
N SER A 301 -8.61 15.15 3.25
CA SER A 301 -9.38 15.71 2.12
C SER A 301 -10.67 16.41 2.55
N ARG A 302 -11.21 16.05 3.72
CA ARG A 302 -12.36 16.70 4.36
C ARG A 302 -11.95 17.92 5.21
N ARG A 303 -10.65 18.19 5.34
CA ARG A 303 -10.08 19.20 6.25
C ARG A 303 -8.98 20.02 5.57
N PRO A 304 -9.34 20.95 4.66
CA PRO A 304 -8.37 21.70 3.87
C PRO A 304 -7.28 22.38 4.71
N VAL A 305 -7.64 23.01 5.83
CA VAL A 305 -6.68 23.64 6.76
C VAL A 305 -5.66 22.64 7.32
N GLN A 306 -6.10 21.41 7.63
CA GLN A 306 -5.20 20.39 8.18
C GLN A 306 -4.37 19.72 7.09
N PHE A 307 -4.90 19.60 5.87
CA PHE A 307 -4.13 19.21 4.70
C PHE A 307 -2.99 20.21 4.43
N GLU A 308 -3.29 21.52 4.44
CA GLU A 308 -2.27 22.58 4.31
C GLU A 308 -1.23 22.55 5.43
N ASN A 309 -1.66 22.35 6.68
CA ASN A 309 -0.75 22.19 7.81
C ASN A 309 0.17 20.97 7.65
N ALA A 310 -0.37 19.83 7.21
CA ALA A 310 0.40 18.63 6.96
C ALA A 310 1.43 18.85 5.83
N ALA A 311 1.04 19.52 4.74
CA ALA A 311 1.95 19.87 3.66
C ALA A 311 3.06 20.83 4.09
N ARG A 312 2.73 21.83 4.94
CA ARG A 312 3.74 22.72 5.53
C ARG A 312 4.73 21.95 6.41
N LEU A 313 4.24 21.05 7.26
CA LEU A 313 5.10 20.22 8.12
C LEU A 313 5.97 19.29 7.30
N ALA A 314 5.43 18.63 6.27
CA ALA A 314 6.19 17.78 5.37
C ALA A 314 7.33 18.52 4.66
N ARG A 315 7.09 19.75 4.18
CA ARG A 315 8.15 20.60 3.63
C ARG A 315 9.22 20.95 4.67
N ALA A 316 8.80 21.36 5.87
CA ALA A 316 9.74 21.66 6.96
C ALA A 316 10.62 20.44 7.33
N VAL A 317 10.08 19.22 7.28
CA VAL A 317 10.87 17.99 7.46
C VAL A 317 11.96 17.86 6.39
N VAL A 318 11.62 18.09 5.12
CA VAL A 318 12.58 18.06 4.00
C VAL A 318 13.62 19.18 4.12
N ASP A 319 13.22 20.35 4.63
CA ASP A 319 14.10 21.50 4.89
C ASP A 319 14.99 21.30 6.14
N GLY A 320 14.87 20.17 6.86
CA GLY A 320 15.72 19.81 7.99
C GLY A 320 15.26 20.31 9.36
N ASP A 321 14.00 20.74 9.50
CA ASP A 321 13.40 21.04 10.81
C ASP A 321 13.26 19.75 11.64
N LYS A 322 13.97 19.71 12.78
CA LYS A 322 14.08 18.54 13.65
C LYS A 322 12.76 18.18 14.34
N ASP A 323 11.89 19.16 14.59
CA ASP A 323 10.63 18.96 15.33
C ASP A 323 9.45 18.71 14.38
N ALA A 324 9.56 19.15 13.12
CA ALA A 324 8.49 19.04 12.13
C ALA A 324 8.01 17.59 11.91
N ARG A 325 8.91 16.60 11.99
CA ARG A 325 8.53 15.19 11.81
C ARG A 325 7.61 14.71 12.93
N GLY A 326 7.92 15.05 14.18
CA GLY A 326 7.09 14.71 15.33
C GLY A 326 5.70 15.34 15.22
N HIS A 327 5.64 16.62 14.84
CA HIS A 327 4.37 17.31 14.62
C HIS A 327 3.57 16.72 13.45
N LEU A 328 4.22 16.32 12.36
CA LEU A 328 3.57 15.63 11.24
C LEU A 328 3.01 14.28 11.69
N HIS A 329 3.81 13.48 12.39
CA HIS A 329 3.38 12.20 12.96
C HIS A 329 2.13 12.37 13.82
N ASP A 330 2.11 13.34 14.73
CA ASP A 330 0.97 13.61 15.62
C ASP A 330 -0.29 14.05 14.88
N LEU A 331 -0.13 14.82 13.79
CA LEU A 331 -1.21 15.22 12.92
C LEU A 331 -1.80 14.02 12.18
N LEU A 332 -0.95 13.18 11.61
CA LEU A 332 -1.37 11.97 10.89
C LEU A 332 -2.02 10.95 11.84
N LEU A 333 -1.52 10.84 13.07
CA LEU A 333 -2.09 9.97 14.10
C LEU A 333 -3.49 10.43 14.52
N GLU A 334 -3.73 11.75 14.60
CA GLU A 334 -5.07 12.28 14.86
C GLU A 334 -6.02 12.06 13.68
N ALA A 335 -5.54 12.20 12.44
CA ALA A 335 -6.31 11.83 11.26
C ALA A 335 -6.68 10.34 11.28
N ALA A 336 -5.74 9.46 11.65
CA ALA A 336 -5.97 8.03 11.82
C ALA A 336 -7.00 7.74 12.92
N ARG A 337 -6.97 8.47 14.05
CA ARG A 337 -7.99 8.37 15.11
C ARG A 337 -9.39 8.69 14.59
N LEU A 338 -9.50 9.72 13.76
CA LEU A 338 -10.75 10.17 13.14
C LEU A 338 -11.17 9.37 11.90
N ASN A 339 -10.31 8.49 11.38
CA ASN A 339 -10.68 7.51 10.36
C ASN A 339 -9.80 6.25 10.46
N PRO A 340 -10.06 5.37 11.44
CA PRO A 340 -9.19 4.22 11.68
C PRO A 340 -9.19 3.21 10.53
N ALA A 341 -8.07 2.51 10.33
CA ALA A 341 -7.94 1.46 9.32
C ALA A 341 -8.96 0.33 9.52
N LEU A 342 -9.12 -0.12 10.77
CA LEU A 342 -10.00 -1.23 11.15
C LEU A 342 -11.32 -0.74 11.75
N PHE A 343 -11.91 0.33 11.21
CA PHE A 343 -13.24 0.77 11.63
C PHE A 343 -14.30 -0.28 11.25
N PRO A 344 -15.28 -0.61 12.12
CA PRO A 344 -15.55 -0.03 13.44
C PRO A 344 -14.69 -0.62 14.58
N GLY A 345 -14.10 -1.80 14.39
CA GLY A 345 -13.21 -2.44 15.34
C GLY A 345 -12.92 -3.89 15.00
N GLN A 346 -12.74 -4.74 16.02
CA GLN A 346 -12.37 -6.14 15.84
C GLN A 346 -13.35 -7.08 16.54
N PHE A 347 -13.53 -8.27 15.98
CA PHE A 347 -14.35 -9.31 16.60
C PHE A 347 -13.63 -9.97 17.78
N ARG A 348 -14.43 -10.34 18.77
CA ARG A 348 -14.07 -11.22 19.89
C ARG A 348 -15.17 -12.25 20.11
N HIS A 349 -14.82 -13.32 20.79
CA HIS A 349 -15.73 -14.41 21.11
C HIS A 349 -15.71 -14.66 22.62
N ALA A 350 -16.88 -14.61 23.27
CA ALA A 350 -16.97 -14.89 24.69
C ALA A 350 -16.70 -16.38 24.97
N ASN A 351 -15.88 -16.66 25.97
CA ASN A 351 -15.52 -17.99 26.42
C ASN A 351 -15.74 -18.12 27.92
N GLY A 352 -16.89 -18.67 28.28
CA GLY A 352 -17.32 -18.89 29.66
C GLY A 352 -16.48 -19.92 30.40
N THR A 353 -15.81 -20.84 29.70
CA THR A 353 -14.92 -21.82 30.35
C THR A 353 -13.69 -21.17 30.97
N ALA A 354 -13.23 -20.04 30.42
CA ALA A 354 -12.12 -19.26 30.93
C ALA A 354 -12.55 -18.15 31.91
N ASP A 355 -13.86 -17.91 32.09
CA ASP A 355 -14.38 -16.83 32.93
C ASP A 355 -14.53 -17.23 34.41
N HIS A 356 -13.40 -17.49 35.08
CA HIS A 356 -13.40 -17.83 36.50
C HIS A 356 -13.84 -16.66 37.41
N GLY A 357 -13.84 -15.43 36.90
CA GLY A 357 -14.15 -14.20 37.64
C GLY A 357 -15.57 -13.65 37.42
N GLY A 358 -16.41 -14.31 36.62
CA GLY A 358 -17.74 -13.83 36.26
C GLY A 358 -17.75 -12.51 35.50
N LEU A 359 -16.66 -12.20 34.76
CA LEU A 359 -16.52 -11.01 33.93
C LEU A 359 -17.58 -10.93 32.83
N LEU A 360 -17.93 -12.05 32.19
CA LEU A 360 -18.98 -12.10 31.17
C LEU A 360 -20.30 -11.61 31.78
N ARG A 361 -20.70 -12.19 32.93
CA ARG A 361 -21.92 -11.79 33.64
C ARG A 361 -21.87 -10.32 34.08
N ARG A 362 -20.74 -9.85 34.64
CA ARG A 362 -20.57 -8.46 35.08
C ARG A 362 -20.68 -7.46 33.93
N LEU A 363 -20.13 -7.81 32.77
CA LEU A 363 -20.24 -7.00 31.57
C LEU A 363 -21.53 -7.30 30.79
N GLY A 364 -22.36 -8.25 31.19
CA GLY A 364 -23.62 -8.59 30.54
C GLY A 364 -23.46 -9.28 29.19
N PHE A 365 -22.56 -10.27 29.10
CA PHE A 365 -22.42 -11.18 27.96
C PHE A 365 -22.85 -12.60 28.34
N SER A 366 -23.30 -13.35 27.33
CA SER A 366 -23.49 -14.79 27.40
C SER A 366 -22.22 -15.52 26.95
N ASP A 367 -22.11 -16.79 27.33
CA ASP A 367 -21.11 -17.68 26.74
C ASP A 367 -21.39 -17.86 25.24
N ASP A 368 -20.34 -18.13 24.44
CA ASP A 368 -20.39 -18.32 22.98
C ASP A 368 -20.92 -17.11 22.18
N GLU A 369 -20.93 -15.93 22.81
CA GLU A 369 -21.40 -14.70 22.17
C GLU A 369 -20.32 -14.07 21.26
N THR A 370 -20.67 -13.78 20.00
CA THR A 370 -19.83 -12.97 19.10
C THR A 370 -19.98 -11.49 19.43
N ILE A 371 -18.84 -10.81 19.62
CA ILE A 371 -18.78 -9.42 20.07
C ILE A 371 -18.00 -8.59 19.04
N MET A 372 -18.54 -7.44 18.65
CA MET A 372 -17.82 -6.40 17.93
C MET A 372 -17.28 -5.36 18.90
N VAL A 373 -15.98 -5.43 19.17
CA VAL A 373 -15.26 -4.48 20.02
C VAL A 373 -14.89 -3.27 19.17
N SER A 374 -15.72 -2.22 19.24
CA SER A 374 -15.64 -1.07 18.33
C SER A 374 -14.58 -0.06 18.77
N THR A 375 -13.31 -0.39 18.59
CA THR A 375 -12.17 0.49 18.93
C THR A 375 -12.26 1.86 18.27
N GLY A 376 -12.76 1.94 17.03
CA GLY A 376 -12.96 3.20 16.34
C GLY A 376 -14.00 4.11 16.99
N MET A 377 -15.02 3.53 17.63
CA MET A 377 -15.99 4.30 18.42
C MET A 377 -15.45 4.66 19.79
N ALA A 378 -14.72 3.76 20.45
CA ALA A 378 -14.06 4.03 21.71
C ALA A 378 -13.08 5.22 21.62
N LEU A 379 -12.36 5.34 20.50
CA LEU A 379 -11.50 6.50 20.19
C LEU A 379 -12.26 7.82 20.04
N ARG A 380 -13.60 7.80 20.03
CA ARG A 380 -14.48 8.97 20.01
C ARG A 380 -15.38 9.06 21.25
N ASP A 381 -15.10 8.30 22.30
CA ASP A 381 -15.88 8.37 23.53
C ASP A 381 -15.64 9.72 24.23
N PRO A 382 -16.66 10.61 24.34
CA PRO A 382 -16.50 11.92 24.97
C PRO A 382 -16.11 11.85 26.45
N ARG A 383 -16.26 10.69 27.09
CA ARG A 383 -15.87 10.46 28.49
C ARG A 383 -14.35 10.32 28.67
N LYS A 384 -13.62 10.03 27.58
CA LYS A 384 -12.16 9.90 27.57
C LYS A 384 -11.47 10.92 26.66
N PHE A 385 -12.12 11.29 25.57
CA PHE A 385 -11.59 12.26 24.61
C PHE A 385 -12.46 13.52 24.65
N PRO A 386 -12.05 14.58 25.35
CA PRO A 386 -12.71 15.88 25.27
C PRO A 386 -12.78 16.35 23.82
N HIS A 387 -13.96 16.84 23.41
CA HIS A 387 -14.27 17.21 22.03
C HIS A 387 -13.84 16.11 21.03
N PRO A 388 -14.42 14.90 21.09
CA PRO A 388 -13.88 13.71 20.42
C PRO A 388 -13.88 13.79 18.90
N ASN A 389 -14.69 14.68 18.32
CA ASN A 389 -14.79 14.91 16.88
C ASN A 389 -13.95 16.11 16.40
N ALA A 390 -13.32 16.86 17.31
CA ALA A 390 -12.38 17.92 16.95
C ALA A 390 -11.03 17.31 16.57
N PHE A 391 -10.39 17.91 15.56
CA PHE A 391 -9.07 17.52 15.09
C PHE A 391 -8.01 18.18 15.98
N VAL A 392 -7.42 17.40 16.89
CA VAL A 392 -6.39 17.86 17.83
C VAL A 392 -5.18 16.91 17.76
N PRO A 393 -4.09 17.30 17.07
CA PRO A 393 -2.85 16.54 17.08
C PRO A 393 -2.28 16.35 18.49
N GLY A 394 -1.56 15.26 18.72
CA GLY A 394 -0.84 15.03 19.98
C GLY A 394 -1.70 14.54 21.15
N ARG A 395 -2.95 14.07 20.91
CA ARG A 395 -3.83 13.51 21.96
C ARG A 395 -3.26 12.33 22.73
N PHE A 396 -2.27 11.65 22.15
CA PHE A 396 -1.62 10.49 22.75
C PHE A 396 -0.30 10.83 23.44
N ASN A 397 0.04 12.12 23.54
CA ASN A 397 1.27 12.57 24.15
C ASN A 397 1.09 12.78 25.66
N GLY A 398 2.13 12.43 26.44
CA GLY A 398 2.16 12.63 27.88
C GLY A 398 1.57 11.47 28.72
N GLU A 399 1.83 11.50 30.01
CA GLU A 399 1.56 10.37 30.93
C GLU A 399 0.07 10.09 31.18
N ALA A 400 -0.78 11.12 31.07
CA ALA A 400 -2.23 10.98 31.27
C ALA A 400 -3.00 10.65 29.96
N ALA A 401 -2.28 10.38 28.87
CA ALA A 401 -2.90 10.07 27.59
C ALA A 401 -3.69 8.75 27.65
N PRO A 402 -4.88 8.68 27.03
CA PRO A 402 -5.60 7.42 26.91
C PRO A 402 -4.79 6.43 26.06
N PHE A 403 -4.95 5.13 26.32
CA PHE A 403 -4.38 4.10 25.45
C PHE A 403 -4.84 4.32 24.01
N ASN A 404 -3.86 4.27 23.11
CA ASN A 404 -4.10 4.37 21.69
C ASN A 404 -4.68 3.06 21.14
N LEU A 405 -6.01 2.97 21.10
CA LEU A 405 -6.74 1.80 20.61
C LEU A 405 -6.68 1.62 19.08
N LEU A 406 -6.02 2.52 18.32
CA LEU A 406 -5.77 2.31 16.90
C LEU A 406 -5.01 1.01 16.64
N PHE A 407 -4.11 0.67 17.56
CA PHE A 407 -3.23 -0.48 17.49
C PHE A 407 -3.68 -1.64 18.40
N GLY A 408 -4.94 -1.62 18.85
CA GLY A 408 -5.45 -2.58 19.82
C GLY A 408 -4.86 -2.38 21.22
N HIS A 409 -5.07 -3.36 22.09
CA HIS A 409 -4.58 -3.36 23.47
C HIS A 409 -4.41 -4.79 23.99
N GLY A 410 -3.65 -4.95 25.07
CA GLY A 410 -3.43 -6.24 25.71
C GLY A 410 -2.56 -7.20 24.89
N LEU A 411 -2.87 -8.48 24.98
CA LEU A 411 -2.09 -9.59 24.40
C LEU A 411 -1.90 -9.44 22.87
N HIS A 412 -2.93 -8.95 22.18
CA HIS A 412 -2.95 -8.73 20.73
C HIS A 412 -2.65 -7.28 20.31
N ALA A 413 -2.01 -6.48 21.17
CA ALA A 413 -1.55 -5.16 20.76
C ALA A 413 -0.56 -5.28 19.58
N CYS A 414 -0.75 -4.44 18.57
CA CYS A 414 0.01 -4.47 17.31
C CYS A 414 1.51 -4.34 17.58
N ILE A 415 2.27 -5.36 17.19
CA ILE A 415 3.73 -5.42 17.34
C ILE A 415 4.40 -4.44 16.38
N GLY A 416 3.90 -4.36 15.15
CA GLY A 416 4.41 -3.47 14.10
C GLY A 416 3.98 -2.01 14.20
N ARG A 417 3.41 -1.54 15.32
CA ARG A 417 2.85 -0.18 15.43
C ARG A 417 3.85 0.94 15.11
N VAL A 418 5.11 0.76 15.50
CA VAL A 418 6.18 1.74 15.26
C VAL A 418 6.50 1.75 13.77
N VAL A 419 6.79 0.58 13.20
CA VAL A 419 7.05 0.41 11.76
C VAL A 419 5.90 0.98 10.92
N ALA A 420 4.65 0.68 11.27
CA ALA A 420 3.46 1.18 10.57
C ALA A 420 3.41 2.71 10.53
N MET A 421 3.59 3.37 11.69
CA MET A 421 3.59 4.83 11.72
C MET A 421 4.81 5.45 11.03
N GLU A 422 5.95 4.77 11.01
CA GLU A 422 7.13 5.24 10.27
C GLU A 422 6.91 5.16 8.76
N VAL A 423 6.38 4.05 8.24
CA VAL A 423 5.96 3.92 6.84
C VAL A 423 4.97 5.02 6.47
N ILE A 424 3.89 5.15 7.25
CA ILE A 424 2.83 6.13 6.97
C ILE A 424 3.39 7.56 7.03
N THR A 425 4.16 7.91 8.06
CA THR A 425 4.71 9.26 8.20
C THR A 425 5.68 9.58 7.07
N GLU A 426 6.49 8.61 6.64
CA GLU A 426 7.40 8.78 5.51
C GLU A 426 6.63 8.99 4.19
N LEU A 427 5.61 8.18 3.92
CA LEU A 427 4.75 8.35 2.74
C LEU A 427 4.15 9.74 2.65
N PHE A 428 3.62 10.26 3.77
CA PHE A 428 3.04 11.60 3.79
C PHE A 428 4.10 12.71 3.77
N THR A 429 5.30 12.47 4.31
CA THR A 429 6.43 13.41 4.20
C THR A 429 6.82 13.59 2.74
N VAL A 430 7.00 12.50 2.00
CA VAL A 430 7.40 12.53 0.60
C VAL A 430 6.29 13.09 -0.29
N LEU A 431 5.04 12.67 -0.10
CA LEU A 431 3.90 13.12 -0.90
C LEU A 431 3.57 14.60 -0.68
N LEU A 432 3.42 15.02 0.58
CA LEU A 432 2.90 16.35 0.90
C LEU A 432 3.98 17.44 0.85
N SER A 433 5.25 17.06 0.72
CA SER A 433 6.34 18.01 0.47
C SER A 433 6.36 18.54 -0.97
N LYS A 434 5.70 17.84 -1.91
CA LYS A 434 5.66 18.24 -3.32
C LYS A 434 5.00 19.61 -3.52
N ARG A 435 5.55 20.37 -4.48
CA ARG A 435 5.06 21.71 -4.84
C ARG A 435 3.68 21.63 -5.45
N ASP A 436 2.80 22.57 -5.11
CA ASP A 436 1.40 22.63 -5.58
C ASP A 436 0.60 21.32 -5.41
N ILE A 437 0.94 20.52 -4.40
CA ILE A 437 0.23 19.28 -4.07
C ILE A 437 -1.25 19.56 -3.73
N ARG A 438 -2.15 18.88 -4.44
CA ARG A 438 -3.61 19.05 -4.31
C ARG A 438 -4.37 17.82 -4.74
N PHE A 439 -5.64 17.75 -4.33
CA PHE A 439 -6.59 16.82 -4.92
C PHE A 439 -6.99 17.29 -6.33
N VAL A 440 -7.20 16.35 -7.26
CA VAL A 440 -7.60 16.70 -8.64
C VAL A 440 -9.05 17.20 -8.70
N ALA A 441 -9.93 16.63 -7.87
CA ALA A 441 -11.32 17.05 -7.77
C ALA A 441 -11.51 18.04 -6.61
N ASP A 442 -12.37 19.05 -6.81
CA ASP A 442 -12.74 20.02 -5.74
C ASP A 442 -13.39 19.35 -4.53
N ARG A 443 -14.09 18.23 -4.77
CA ARG A 443 -14.74 17.40 -3.75
C ARG A 443 -14.22 15.98 -3.87
N PRO A 444 -12.97 15.72 -3.43
CA PRO A 444 -12.37 14.40 -3.56
C PRO A 444 -13.18 13.37 -2.79
N ARG A 445 -13.38 12.19 -3.40
CA ARG A 445 -14.03 11.05 -2.77
C ARG A 445 -13.18 9.81 -2.97
N MET A 446 -13.07 9.01 -1.92
CA MET A 446 -12.38 7.73 -1.98
C MET A 446 -13.23 6.74 -2.76
N ALA A 447 -12.75 6.33 -3.94
CA ALA A 447 -13.32 5.17 -4.62
C ALA A 447 -12.89 3.90 -3.90
N ARG A 448 -13.79 2.91 -3.85
CA ARG A 448 -13.59 1.68 -3.07
C ARG A 448 -13.94 0.44 -3.89
N VAL A 449 -13.24 -0.64 -3.59
CA VAL A 449 -13.56 -2.00 -4.03
C VAL A 449 -13.92 -2.78 -2.77
N GLY A 450 -15.23 -2.95 -2.54
CA GLY A 450 -15.76 -3.42 -1.26
C GLY A 450 -15.35 -2.50 -0.10
N PRO A 451 -14.74 -3.04 0.99
CA PRO A 451 -14.26 -2.25 2.11
C PRO A 451 -12.92 -1.54 1.82
N LEU A 452 -12.22 -1.90 0.74
CA LEU A 452 -10.87 -1.44 0.46
C LEU A 452 -10.87 -0.09 -0.29
N PRO A 453 -10.11 0.92 0.17
CA PRO A 453 -9.73 2.08 -0.63
C PRO A 453 -9.07 1.65 -1.94
N TRP A 454 -9.44 2.30 -3.04
CA TRP A 454 -8.94 1.93 -4.37
C TRP A 454 -8.37 3.12 -5.15
N ARG A 455 -9.05 4.26 -5.08
CA ARG A 455 -8.61 5.44 -5.84
C ARG A 455 -8.94 6.77 -5.19
N MET A 456 -7.94 7.65 -5.20
CA MET A 456 -8.08 9.08 -4.91
C MET A 456 -7.01 9.84 -5.71
N ASP A 457 -7.43 10.68 -6.65
CA ASP A 457 -6.51 11.33 -7.58
C ASP A 457 -5.91 12.60 -6.98
N MET A 458 -4.58 12.71 -7.05
CA MET A 458 -3.81 13.88 -6.61
C MET A 458 -2.90 14.38 -7.72
N ALA A 459 -2.61 15.68 -7.69
CA ALA A 459 -1.70 16.33 -8.61
C ALA A 459 -0.72 17.25 -7.87
N PHE A 460 0.46 17.45 -8.44
CA PHE A 460 1.51 18.32 -7.95
C PHE A 460 2.33 18.88 -9.12
N GLU A 461 3.13 19.90 -8.87
CA GLU A 461 4.13 20.42 -9.82
C GLU A 461 5.35 19.49 -9.79
N PRO A 462 5.64 18.75 -10.89
CA PRO A 462 6.78 17.84 -10.92
C PRO A 462 8.10 18.61 -10.91
N GLU A 463 9.11 18.09 -10.20
CA GLU A 463 10.45 18.68 -10.15
C GLU A 463 11.23 18.45 -11.46
N ARG A 464 10.94 17.33 -12.14
CA ARG A 464 11.49 16.94 -13.45
C ARG A 464 10.39 16.31 -14.30
N GLY A 465 10.50 16.49 -15.61
CA GLY A 465 9.53 16.01 -16.58
C GLY A 465 8.21 16.78 -16.62
N ASP A 466 7.36 16.41 -17.58
CA ASP A 466 6.07 17.03 -17.88
C ASP A 466 5.10 15.92 -18.29
N ARG A 467 3.82 16.10 -17.98
CA ARG A 467 2.77 15.12 -18.29
C ARG A 467 2.56 14.90 -19.78
N ARG A 468 2.90 15.89 -20.59
CA ARG A 468 2.91 15.76 -22.05
C ARG A 468 4.27 15.27 -22.47
N LYS A 469 4.33 14.25 -23.32
CA LYS A 469 5.55 13.89 -24.06
C LYS A 469 5.36 14.27 -25.51
N ALA A 470 6.36 14.92 -26.09
CA ALA A 470 6.39 15.23 -27.51
C ALA A 470 7.37 14.29 -28.20
N MET A 471 6.92 13.64 -29.26
CA MET A 471 7.79 13.11 -30.30
C MET A 471 7.83 14.13 -31.43
N VAL A 472 8.96 14.81 -31.59
CA VAL A 472 9.20 15.75 -32.67
C VAL A 472 9.98 15.03 -33.75
N THR A 473 9.43 14.97 -34.95
CA THR A 473 10.12 14.47 -36.14
C THR A 473 10.10 15.58 -37.18
N SER A 474 11.26 16.09 -37.56
CA SER A 474 11.42 17.16 -38.54
C SER A 474 12.35 16.70 -39.66
N ALA A 475 11.92 16.91 -40.90
CA ALA A 475 12.70 16.63 -42.09
C ALA A 475 13.06 17.97 -42.75
N ILE A 476 14.32 18.37 -42.64
CA ILE A 476 14.82 19.68 -43.09
C ILE A 476 15.67 19.46 -44.35
N PRO A 477 15.25 19.94 -45.52
CA PRO A 477 16.04 19.80 -46.74
C PRO A 477 17.42 20.47 -46.60
N LEU A 478 18.45 19.86 -47.17
CA LEU A 478 19.76 20.48 -47.28
C LEU A 478 19.82 21.40 -48.51
N LEU A 479 20.78 22.33 -48.52
CA LEU A 479 21.09 23.10 -49.73
C LEU A 479 21.51 22.17 -50.88
N PRO A 480 21.20 22.50 -52.15
CA PRO A 480 21.51 21.64 -53.29
C PRO A 480 23.00 21.30 -53.45
N ASP A 481 23.88 22.14 -52.93
CA ASP A 481 25.34 22.05 -52.97
C ASP A 481 25.97 21.78 -51.58
N ALA A 482 25.16 21.37 -50.60
CA ALA A 482 25.63 21.03 -49.26
C ALA A 482 26.59 19.82 -49.29
N ASP A 483 27.73 19.93 -48.60
CA ASP A 483 28.64 18.80 -48.40
C ASP A 483 28.07 17.81 -47.37
N GLU A 484 27.35 16.81 -47.86
CA GLU A 484 26.76 15.76 -47.02
C GLU A 484 27.79 14.99 -46.19
N MET A 485 29.00 14.79 -46.72
CA MET A 485 30.04 14.04 -46.03
C MET A 485 30.59 14.83 -44.85
N ALA A 486 30.81 16.13 -45.03
CA ALA A 486 31.17 17.03 -43.95
C ALA A 486 30.07 17.10 -42.87
N LEU A 487 28.79 17.18 -43.26
CA LEU A 487 27.67 17.19 -42.31
C LEU A 487 27.59 15.88 -41.52
N ARG A 488 27.72 14.71 -42.17
CA ARG A 488 27.71 13.41 -41.47
C ARG A 488 28.86 13.30 -40.47
N ALA A 489 30.06 13.76 -40.83
CA ALA A 489 31.20 13.79 -39.92
C ALA A 489 30.96 14.74 -38.74
N LEU A 490 30.35 15.91 -39.00
CA LEU A 490 29.98 16.87 -37.96
C LEU A 490 28.96 16.30 -36.99
N LEU A 491 27.93 15.59 -37.48
CA LEU A 491 26.92 14.96 -36.61
C LEU A 491 27.53 13.85 -35.75
N GLN A 492 28.39 12.99 -36.32
CA GLN A 492 29.07 11.94 -35.57
C GLN A 492 29.96 12.50 -34.46
N ASN A 493 30.75 13.54 -34.77
CA ASN A 493 31.66 14.15 -33.80
C ASN A 493 30.93 15.03 -32.78
N GLY A 494 29.89 15.75 -33.20
CA GLY A 494 29.11 16.66 -32.36
C GLY A 494 28.34 15.93 -31.26
N PHE A 495 27.80 14.74 -31.55
CA PHE A 495 27.16 13.90 -30.52
C PHE A 495 28.15 13.12 -29.66
N ALA A 496 29.36 12.87 -30.16
CA ALA A 496 30.46 12.31 -29.38
C ALA A 496 31.13 13.36 -28.47
N ASP A 497 30.86 14.65 -28.66
CA ASP A 497 31.32 15.72 -27.77
C ASP A 497 30.60 15.62 -26.42
N ALA A 498 31.38 15.38 -25.37
CA ALA A 498 30.90 15.28 -23.99
C ALA A 498 30.11 16.53 -23.56
N ASN A 499 30.39 17.71 -24.13
CA ASN A 499 29.68 18.95 -23.81
C ASN A 499 28.24 18.94 -24.34
N VAL A 500 28.00 18.44 -25.56
CA VAL A 500 26.65 18.37 -26.15
C VAL A 500 25.79 17.39 -25.36
N LYS A 501 26.31 16.20 -25.06
CA LYS A 501 25.60 15.24 -24.23
C LYS A 501 25.28 15.81 -22.84
N THR A 502 26.27 16.43 -22.19
CA THR A 502 26.07 17.05 -20.87
C THR A 502 25.02 18.16 -20.91
N SER A 503 25.02 19.00 -21.96
CA SER A 503 24.00 20.04 -22.14
C SER A 503 22.60 19.49 -22.34
N ILE A 504 22.44 18.42 -23.13
CA ILE A 504 21.15 17.74 -23.32
C ILE A 504 20.69 17.12 -22.00
N ASP A 505 21.56 16.38 -21.32
CA ASP A 505 21.26 15.73 -20.04
C ASP A 505 20.87 16.79 -18.98
N ALA A 506 21.52 17.97 -19.00
CA ALA A 506 21.21 19.09 -18.11
C ALA A 506 19.82 19.71 -18.34
N THR A 507 19.21 19.51 -19.52
CA THR A 507 17.82 19.95 -19.75
C THR A 507 16.82 19.19 -18.86
N GLY A 508 17.16 17.96 -18.47
CA GLY A 508 16.31 17.10 -17.66
C GLY A 508 14.97 16.71 -18.28
N ILE A 509 14.76 17.00 -19.58
CA ILE A 509 13.49 16.72 -20.28
C ILE A 509 13.67 15.90 -21.55
N VAL A 510 14.88 15.74 -22.09
CA VAL A 510 15.13 14.99 -23.33
C VAL A 510 15.47 13.55 -23.01
N HIS A 511 14.64 12.61 -23.49
CA HIS A 511 14.83 11.16 -23.29
C HIS A 511 15.56 10.52 -24.47
N PHE A 512 15.37 11.07 -25.67
CA PHE A 512 15.99 10.59 -26.90
C PHE A 512 16.16 11.74 -27.89
N MET A 513 17.28 11.76 -28.59
CA MET A 513 17.53 12.70 -29.69
C MET A 513 18.37 12.00 -30.77
N SER A 514 17.97 12.17 -32.03
CA SER A 514 18.65 11.63 -33.20
C SER A 514 18.75 12.71 -34.29
N LEU A 515 19.89 12.77 -34.97
CA LEU A 515 20.09 13.58 -36.17
C LEU A 515 20.77 12.73 -37.24
N ASN A 516 20.13 12.60 -38.38
CA ASN A 516 20.60 11.75 -39.47
C ASN A 516 20.39 12.43 -40.83
N VAL A 517 21.36 12.31 -41.72
CA VAL A 517 21.16 12.68 -43.13
C VAL A 517 20.58 11.49 -43.88
N ILE A 518 19.41 11.68 -44.46
CA ILE A 518 18.69 10.69 -45.26
C ILE A 518 18.39 11.24 -46.65
N ASP A 519 18.17 10.36 -47.62
CA ASP A 519 17.67 10.74 -48.93
C ASP A 519 16.15 10.56 -48.97
N LEU A 520 15.42 11.66 -49.18
CA LEU A 520 13.95 11.66 -49.37
C LEU A 520 13.57 12.09 -50.80
N GLY A 521 14.49 11.96 -51.75
CA GLY A 521 14.26 12.22 -53.17
C GLY A 521 13.78 10.99 -53.93
N ASP A 522 13.44 11.20 -55.20
CA ASP A 522 13.16 10.12 -56.14
C ASP A 522 14.48 9.60 -56.75
N PRO A 523 14.54 8.35 -57.28
CA PRO A 523 15.76 7.76 -57.82
C PRO A 523 16.51 8.57 -58.90
N GLY A 524 15.86 9.53 -59.55
CA GLY A 524 16.46 10.44 -60.54
C GLY A 524 16.79 11.84 -60.02
N THR A 525 16.34 12.19 -58.81
CA THR A 525 16.50 13.50 -58.17
C THR A 525 16.63 13.28 -56.66
N PRO A 526 17.80 12.80 -56.20
CA PRO A 526 18.06 12.60 -54.78
C PRO A 526 17.92 13.94 -54.04
N ARG A 527 17.40 13.87 -52.82
CA ARG A 527 17.16 15.04 -51.97
C ARG A 527 17.63 14.74 -50.57
N ALA A 528 18.90 15.07 -50.33
CA ALA A 528 19.50 15.01 -49.01
C ALA A 528 18.71 15.87 -48.02
N THR A 529 18.35 15.25 -46.91
CA THR A 529 17.47 15.82 -45.89
C THR A 529 18.03 15.47 -44.53
N LEU A 530 18.13 16.46 -43.65
CA LEU A 530 18.41 16.25 -42.23
C LEU A 530 17.11 15.83 -41.53
N LEU A 531 17.07 14.58 -41.07
CA LEU A 531 16.05 14.07 -40.17
C LEU A 531 16.46 14.37 -38.72
N VAL A 532 15.63 15.12 -38.01
CA VAL A 532 15.77 15.41 -36.58
C VAL A 532 14.64 14.73 -35.83
N GLU A 533 14.98 13.90 -34.85
CA GLU A 533 14.03 13.21 -33.97
C GLU A 533 14.32 13.56 -32.52
N ILE A 534 13.30 14.00 -31.78
CA ILE A 534 13.42 14.36 -30.37
C ILE A 534 12.24 13.75 -29.61
N ASN A 535 12.51 12.93 -28.60
CA ASN A 535 11.55 12.56 -27.58
C ASN A 535 11.87 13.34 -26.31
N ALA A 536 10.94 14.20 -25.90
CA ALA A 536 11.13 15.01 -24.71
C ALA A 536 9.83 15.30 -23.99
N ASP A 537 9.94 15.69 -22.73
CA ASP A 537 8.83 16.15 -21.91
C ASP A 537 8.42 17.58 -22.31
N GLY A 538 7.11 17.82 -22.32
CA GLY A 538 6.44 19.07 -22.64
C GLY A 538 5.75 19.08 -24.01
N THR A 539 5.42 20.28 -24.48
CA THR A 539 4.96 20.51 -25.85
C THR A 539 6.11 20.43 -26.84
N ALA A 540 5.85 20.08 -28.10
CA ALA A 540 6.85 20.07 -29.18
C ALA A 540 7.65 21.38 -29.26
N GLU A 541 7.01 22.53 -29.08
CA GLU A 541 7.68 23.84 -29.13
C GLU A 541 8.69 24.02 -27.99
N LYS A 542 8.30 23.67 -26.75
CA LYS A 542 9.19 23.68 -25.58
C LYS A 542 10.37 22.72 -25.77
N ALA A 543 10.10 21.51 -26.26
CA ALA A 543 11.12 20.50 -26.52
C ALA A 543 12.17 20.99 -27.55
N VAL A 544 11.71 21.51 -28.69
CA VAL A 544 12.60 22.07 -29.72
C VAL A 544 13.40 23.24 -29.17
N ARG A 545 12.74 24.18 -28.47
CA ARG A 545 13.40 25.38 -27.93
C ARG A 545 14.50 25.01 -26.94
N SER A 546 14.21 24.15 -25.96
CA SER A 546 15.20 23.71 -24.97
C SER A 546 16.40 23.02 -25.63
N VAL A 547 16.16 22.17 -26.63
CA VAL A 547 17.24 21.47 -27.36
C VAL A 547 18.10 22.44 -28.17
N VAL A 548 17.48 23.38 -28.88
CA VAL A 548 18.20 24.38 -29.68
C VAL A 548 19.01 25.32 -28.78
N ASP A 549 18.44 25.77 -27.66
CA ASP A 549 19.11 26.67 -26.72
C ASP A 549 20.31 25.98 -26.03
N SER A 550 20.14 24.72 -25.61
CA SER A 550 21.20 23.95 -24.92
C SER A 550 22.30 23.45 -25.85
N CYS A 551 22.01 23.26 -27.14
CA CYS A 551 22.95 22.77 -28.15
C CYS A 551 23.20 23.80 -29.25
N ASN A 552 23.13 25.09 -28.92
CA ASN A 552 23.22 26.18 -29.89
C ASN A 552 24.48 26.11 -30.79
N THR A 553 25.62 25.68 -30.24
CA THR A 553 26.87 25.50 -31.00
C THR A 553 26.76 24.42 -32.07
N LEU A 554 26.11 23.29 -31.75
CA LEU A 554 25.90 22.21 -32.70
C LEU A 554 24.94 22.66 -33.81
N PHE A 555 23.80 23.25 -33.43
CA PHE A 555 22.82 23.71 -34.41
C PHE A 555 23.32 24.87 -35.27
N GLY A 556 24.12 25.78 -34.70
CA GLY A 556 24.79 26.84 -35.47
C GLY A 556 25.84 26.31 -36.45
N ALA A 557 26.47 25.17 -36.15
CA ALA A 557 27.40 24.52 -37.07
C ALA A 557 26.68 23.72 -38.19
N ILE A 558 25.43 23.30 -37.94
CA ILE A 558 24.57 22.62 -38.92
C ILE A 558 23.85 23.63 -39.83
N GLU A 559 23.51 24.81 -39.30
CA GLU A 559 22.74 25.85 -40.00
C GLU A 559 23.21 26.15 -41.43
N PRO A 560 24.53 26.25 -41.74
CA PRO A 560 25.00 26.54 -43.10
C PRO A 560 24.65 25.48 -44.15
N PHE A 561 24.26 24.27 -43.74
CA PHE A 561 23.90 23.18 -44.64
C PHE A 561 22.40 23.16 -44.99
N LEU A 562 21.56 23.92 -44.27
CA LEU A 562 20.11 23.80 -44.32
C LEU A 562 19.48 24.74 -45.36
N ASP A 563 18.49 24.25 -46.09
CA ASP A 563 17.66 25.09 -46.96
C ASP A 563 16.50 25.69 -46.15
N HIS A 564 16.60 26.98 -45.83
CA HIS A 564 15.59 27.70 -45.06
C HIS A 564 14.37 28.14 -45.88
N ARG A 565 14.30 27.81 -47.17
CA ARG A 565 13.13 28.15 -48.00
C ARG A 565 11.92 27.31 -47.55
N PRO A 566 10.74 27.92 -47.36
CA PRO A 566 9.55 27.17 -47.00
C PRO A 566 9.26 26.12 -48.08
N MET A 567 9.16 24.85 -47.67
CA MET A 567 8.71 23.77 -48.56
C MET A 567 7.41 24.18 -49.25
N GLN A 568 7.42 24.25 -50.58
CA GLN A 568 6.16 24.28 -51.32
C GLN A 568 5.43 22.97 -51.03
N SER A 569 4.33 23.08 -50.28
CA SER A 569 3.57 21.98 -49.72
C SER A 569 2.98 21.09 -50.82
N GLY A 570 3.59 19.93 -51.06
CA GLY A 570 3.06 18.90 -51.95
C GLY A 570 2.79 17.54 -51.30
N LEU A 571 3.41 17.21 -50.15
CA LEU A 571 3.54 15.81 -49.73
C LEU A 571 3.03 15.42 -48.34
N PHE A 572 2.55 16.36 -47.52
CA PHE A 572 1.87 16.02 -46.27
C PHE A 572 0.63 16.90 -46.07
N LYS A 573 -0.51 16.42 -46.57
CA LYS A 573 -1.80 16.81 -45.99
C LYS A 573 -1.96 16.05 -44.67
N PRO A 574 -2.22 16.70 -43.54
CA PRO A 574 -2.62 15.99 -42.34
C PRO A 574 -3.92 15.24 -42.64
N ARG A 575 -3.93 13.92 -42.45
CA ARG A 575 -5.21 13.18 -42.34
C ARG A 575 -5.88 13.65 -41.04
N LYS A 576 -7.14 14.03 -41.18
CA LYS A 576 -8.03 14.44 -40.08
C LYS A 576 -8.15 13.36 -39.00
#